data_AF-A0A532THL9-F1
#
_entry.id   AF-A0A532THL9-F1
#
_cell.length_a   1.000
_cell.length_b   1.000
_cell.length_c   1.000
_cell.angle_alpha   90.00
_cell.angle_beta   90.00
_cell.angle_gamma   90.00
#
_symmetry.space_group_name_H-M   'P 1'
#
loop_
_entity.id
_entity.type
_entity.pdbx_description
1 polymer ?
#
loop_
_entity_poly.entity_id
_entity_poly.type
_entity_poly.pdbx_seq_one_letter_code
_entity_poly.pdbx_strand_id
1 'polypeptide(L)'
;MAEKGFQPLSSQLGISGTSYRIQLGLINGKFATRLLKGKSVIDSYVFKDEDISESGIPNQNLIVGWALRTVAIPNINPHQVMKTTQALVKQAIEKKEQKKTFAPISETKKVELEKVPESELKRPKVTGWVKEEGMKSIQELEEEKRQAFQERMRIIKEEKRAQAIGTAPSSLRTTRELPAIPKGEGGSASTFCPHCGKDLDWKFCPYCGKPLPH
;
A
#
# COMPACT_ATOMS: atom_id res chain seq x y z
N MET A 1 16.88 7.97 25.68
CA MET A 1 17.99 8.05 24.72
C MET A 1 17.38 8.26 23.34
N ALA A 2 17.75 9.32 22.61
CA ALA A 2 17.18 9.57 21.29
C ALA A 2 17.77 8.58 20.29
N GLU A 3 16.95 7.70 19.73
CA GLU A 3 17.41 6.73 18.73
C GLU A 3 18.04 7.45 17.52
N LYS A 4 19.29 7.09 17.23
CA LYS A 4 20.04 7.56 16.06
C LYS A 4 19.38 6.94 14.81
N GLY A 5 19.07 7.75 13.79
CA GLY A 5 18.46 7.27 12.54
C GLY A 5 17.00 7.65 12.29
N PHE A 6 16.42 8.55 13.10
CA PHE A 6 15.07 9.06 12.84
C PHE A 6 15.02 9.94 11.60
N GLN A 7 14.30 9.48 10.58
CA GLN A 7 14.02 10.24 9.36
C GLN A 7 12.66 10.92 9.49
N PRO A 8 12.60 12.25 9.66
CA PRO A 8 11.32 12.94 9.83
C PRO A 8 10.48 12.85 8.55
N LEU A 9 9.23 12.45 8.70
CA LEU A 9 8.21 12.49 7.65
C LEU A 9 7.29 13.70 7.82
N SER A 10 7.07 14.17 9.05
CA SER A 10 6.25 15.34 9.31
C SER A 10 7.03 16.46 9.99
N SER A 11 6.43 17.66 9.97
CA SER A 11 6.91 18.80 10.75
C SER A 11 6.72 18.53 12.25
N GLN A 12 7.40 19.31 13.10
CA GLN A 12 7.18 19.25 14.54
C GLN A 12 5.93 20.07 14.88
N LEU A 13 4.84 19.41 15.30
CA LEU A 13 3.60 20.10 15.69
C LEU A 13 3.48 20.13 17.21
N GLY A 14 3.23 21.32 17.75
CA GLY A 14 2.99 21.52 19.18
C GLY A 14 1.59 21.05 19.59
N ILE A 15 1.48 20.47 20.78
CA ILE A 15 0.18 20.18 21.37
C ILE A 15 -0.33 21.44 22.07
N SER A 16 -1.48 21.94 21.64
CA SER A 16 -2.13 23.12 22.20
C SER A 16 -2.22 23.07 23.72
N GLY A 17 -1.82 24.16 24.38
CA GLY A 17 -1.83 24.27 25.85
C GLY A 17 -0.64 23.59 26.54
N THR A 18 0.36 23.10 25.79
CA THR A 18 1.54 22.46 26.37
C THR A 18 2.83 22.87 25.66
N SER A 19 3.98 22.62 26.30
CA SER A 19 5.31 22.80 25.71
C SER A 19 5.80 21.59 24.89
N TYR A 20 4.96 20.57 24.74
CA TYR A 20 5.31 19.34 24.04
C TYR A 20 5.01 19.48 22.55
N ARG A 21 5.86 18.85 21.75
CA ARG A 21 5.73 18.76 20.29
C ARG A 21 5.82 17.29 19.88
N ILE A 22 5.00 16.91 18.92
CA ILE A 22 4.99 15.56 18.35
C ILE A 22 5.57 15.65 16.94
N GLN A 23 6.35 14.64 16.57
CA GLN A 23 6.87 14.46 15.23
C GLN A 23 6.72 13.00 14.79
N LEU A 24 6.27 12.77 13.55
CA LEU A 24 6.22 11.45 12.93
C LEU A 24 7.38 11.29 11.96
N GLY A 25 7.91 10.07 11.90
CA GLY A 25 9.02 9.73 11.04
C GLY A 25 9.16 8.23 10.85
N LEU A 26 10.30 7.85 10.29
CA LEU A 26 10.71 6.46 10.13
C LEU A 26 11.99 6.21 10.92
N ILE A 27 12.07 5.06 11.57
CA ILE A 27 13.28 4.49 12.15
C ILE A 27 13.43 3.11 11.55
N ASN A 28 14.56 2.85 10.87
CA ASN A 28 14.83 1.57 10.19
C ASN A 28 13.69 1.13 9.25
N GLY A 29 13.06 2.08 8.57
CA GLY A 29 11.93 1.82 7.66
C GLY A 29 10.57 1.60 8.34
N LYS A 30 10.51 1.50 9.67
CA LYS A 30 9.26 1.40 10.44
C LYS A 30 8.78 2.76 10.89
N PHE A 31 7.46 2.94 11.01
CA PHE A 31 6.91 4.17 11.54
C PHE A 31 7.34 4.39 12.98
N ALA A 32 7.67 5.64 13.31
CA ALA A 32 7.98 6.04 14.66
C ALA A 32 7.38 7.40 14.97
N THR A 33 6.89 7.56 16.20
CA THR A 33 6.51 8.86 16.77
C THR A 33 7.57 9.31 17.77
N ARG A 34 7.89 10.59 17.76
CA ARG A 34 8.79 11.22 18.71
C ARG A 34 8.08 12.34 19.45
N LEU A 35 8.28 12.37 20.77
CA LEU A 35 7.81 13.43 21.64
C LEU A 35 9.00 14.31 22.03
N LEU A 36 8.88 15.60 21.76
CA LEU A 36 9.89 16.61 22.05
C LEU A 36 9.35 17.61 23.07
N LYS A 37 10.25 18.11 23.91
CA LYS A 37 10.02 19.28 24.77
C LYS A 37 11.20 20.23 24.62
N GLY A 38 10.92 21.42 24.08
CA GLY A 38 11.97 22.33 23.64
C GLY A 38 12.88 21.68 22.59
N LYS A 39 14.18 21.60 22.89
CA LYS A 39 15.19 20.95 22.03
C LYS A 39 15.43 19.48 22.38
N SER A 40 14.91 19.01 23.51
CA SER A 40 15.13 17.65 24.00
C SER A 40 14.08 16.69 23.45
N VAL A 41 14.53 15.48 23.09
CA VAL A 41 13.65 14.35 22.82
C VAL A 41 13.38 13.67 24.15
N ILE A 42 12.10 13.58 24.52
CA ILE A 42 11.68 12.93 25.75
C ILE A 42 11.64 11.43 25.52
N ASP A 43 10.88 11.03 24.50
CA ASP A 43 10.65 9.63 24.19
C ASP A 43 10.37 9.44 22.70
N SER A 44 10.56 8.20 22.24
CA SER A 44 10.25 7.78 20.88
C SER A 44 9.65 6.38 20.90
N TYR A 45 8.55 6.23 20.16
CA TYR A 45 7.85 4.96 20.01
C TYR A 45 7.96 4.47 18.56
N VAL A 46 8.45 3.25 18.39
CA VAL A 46 8.50 2.56 17.09
C VAL A 46 7.29 1.64 17.00
N PHE A 47 6.47 1.83 15.97
CA PHE A 47 5.30 0.99 15.74
C PHE A 47 5.71 -0.38 15.23
N LYS A 48 5.06 -1.41 15.76
CA LYS A 48 5.15 -2.77 15.22
C LYS A 48 4.26 -2.88 13.99
N ASP A 49 4.49 -3.93 13.21
CA ASP A 49 3.74 -4.15 11.96
C ASP A 49 2.25 -4.43 12.25
N GLU A 50 1.91 -4.93 13.44
CA GLU A 50 0.53 -5.11 13.94
C GLU A 50 -0.20 -3.78 14.23
N ASP A 51 0.54 -2.73 14.59
CA ASP A 51 -0.03 -1.41 14.94
C ASP A 51 -0.30 -0.54 13.69
N ILE A 52 0.09 -1.05 12.52
CA ILE A 52 -0.02 -0.38 11.22
C ILE A 52 -1.23 -0.99 10.49
N SER A 53 -2.16 -0.16 10.06
CA SER A 53 -3.30 -0.61 9.27
C SER A 53 -2.85 -1.11 7.88
N GLU A 54 -3.69 -1.88 7.20
CA GLU A 54 -3.43 -2.38 5.83
C GLU A 54 -3.06 -1.25 4.84
N SER A 55 -3.54 -0.03 5.09
CA SER A 55 -3.18 1.18 4.35
C SER A 55 -1.75 1.71 4.61
N GLY A 56 -0.97 1.02 5.44
CA GLY A 56 0.42 1.39 5.76
C GLY A 56 0.53 2.65 6.60
N ILE A 57 -0.46 2.93 7.45
CA ILE A 57 -0.55 4.11 8.33
C ILE A 57 -0.67 3.62 9.78
N PRO A 58 0.09 4.18 10.74
CA PRO A 58 -0.06 3.81 12.15
C PRO A 58 -1.42 4.24 12.72
N ASN A 59 -1.99 3.41 13.60
CA ASN A 59 -3.26 3.71 14.24
C ASN A 59 -3.17 5.01 15.07
N GLN A 60 -4.00 5.99 14.72
CA GLN A 60 -4.01 7.31 15.35
C GLN A 60 -4.33 7.24 16.85
N ASN A 61 -5.21 6.32 17.25
CA ASN A 61 -5.57 6.15 18.67
C ASN A 61 -4.39 5.64 19.48
N LEU A 62 -3.51 4.82 18.89
CA LEU A 62 -2.28 4.36 19.55
C LEU A 62 -1.28 5.49 19.73
N ILE A 63 -1.11 6.36 18.71
CA ILE A 63 -0.24 7.54 18.83
C ILE A 63 -0.73 8.45 19.95
N VAL A 64 -2.03 8.73 19.99
CA VAL A 64 -2.64 9.59 21.02
C VAL A 64 -2.50 8.93 22.40
N GLY A 65 -2.83 7.66 22.54
CA GLY A 65 -2.71 6.93 23.80
C GLY A 65 -1.27 6.87 24.31
N TRP A 66 -0.30 6.64 23.43
CA TRP A 66 1.11 6.72 23.79
C TRP A 66 1.52 8.12 24.23
N ALA A 67 1.12 9.17 23.48
CA ALA A 67 1.44 10.54 23.83
C ALA A 67 0.86 10.93 25.20
N LEU A 68 -0.38 10.53 25.51
CA LEU A 68 -1.01 10.78 26.81
C LEU A 68 -0.29 10.06 27.97
N ARG A 69 0.17 8.82 27.76
CA ARG A 69 0.96 8.08 28.77
C ARG A 69 2.34 8.67 29.00
N THR A 70 2.94 9.26 27.96
CA THR A 70 4.31 9.77 27.99
C THR A 70 4.37 11.20 28.53
N VAL A 71 3.34 12.01 28.27
CA VAL A 71 3.27 13.38 28.77
C VAL A 71 2.91 13.35 30.26
N ALA A 72 3.84 13.82 31.10
CA ALA A 72 3.66 13.91 32.55
C ALA A 72 2.71 15.05 33.01
N ILE A 73 1.67 15.40 32.23
CA ILE A 73 0.68 16.42 32.60
C ILE A 73 -0.68 15.73 32.84
N PRO A 74 -1.23 15.80 34.06
CA PRO A 74 -2.44 15.06 34.44
C PRO A 74 -3.75 15.55 33.81
N ASN A 75 -3.75 16.58 32.95
CA ASN A 75 -4.99 17.15 32.38
C ASN A 75 -4.83 17.67 30.95
N ILE A 76 -4.08 16.94 30.12
CA ILE A 76 -3.97 17.27 28.70
C ILE A 76 -5.25 16.86 27.97
N ASN A 77 -5.78 17.74 27.12
CA ASN A 77 -7.01 17.44 26.38
C ASN A 77 -6.73 16.44 25.25
N PRO A 78 -7.31 15.20 25.29
CA PRO A 78 -7.06 14.18 24.27
C PRO A 78 -7.45 14.62 22.86
N HIS A 79 -8.49 15.46 22.74
CA HIS A 79 -8.96 15.95 21.45
C HIS A 79 -7.95 16.88 20.76
N GLN A 80 -7.18 17.64 21.54
CA GLN A 80 -6.11 18.48 21.00
C GLN A 80 -4.94 17.63 20.50
N VAL A 81 -4.58 16.58 21.25
CA VAL A 81 -3.58 15.60 20.82
C VAL A 81 -4.04 14.86 19.56
N MET A 82 -5.32 14.51 19.48
CA MET A 82 -5.91 13.88 18.28
C MET A 82 -5.82 14.78 17.05
N LYS A 83 -6.20 16.06 17.15
CA LYS A 83 -6.11 17.02 16.03
C LYS A 83 -4.69 17.17 15.50
N THR A 84 -3.71 17.29 16.41
CA THR A 84 -2.29 17.37 16.02
C THR A 84 -1.81 16.08 15.37
N THR A 85 -2.21 14.93 15.90
CA THR A 85 -1.90 13.61 15.33
C THR A 85 -2.48 13.46 13.93
N GLN A 86 -3.74 13.84 13.71
CA GLN A 86 -4.38 13.80 12.40
C GLN A 86 -3.66 14.66 11.37
N ALA A 87 -3.26 15.88 11.74
CA ALA A 87 -2.49 16.76 10.87
C ALA A 87 -1.11 16.19 10.55
N LEU A 88 -0.42 15.62 11.54
CA LEU A 88 0.88 14.97 11.35
C LEU A 88 0.79 13.75 10.42
N VAL A 89 -0.25 12.93 10.56
CA VAL A 89 -0.46 11.75 9.72
C VAL A 89 -0.73 12.16 8.28
N LYS A 90 -1.57 13.16 8.03
CA LYS A 90 -1.80 13.70 6.68
C LYS A 90 -0.49 14.16 6.02
N GLN A 91 0.31 14.95 6.74
CA GLN A 91 1.62 15.38 6.26
C GLN A 91 2.57 14.20 6.01
N ALA A 92 2.56 13.19 6.88
CA ALA A 92 3.42 12.03 6.73
C ALA A 92 3.05 11.19 5.50
N ILE A 93 1.75 11.08 5.18
CA ILE A 93 1.27 10.40 3.97
C ILE A 93 1.72 11.17 2.72
N GLU A 94 1.44 12.48 2.67
CA GLU A 94 1.83 13.34 1.54
C GLU A 94 3.34 13.28 1.27
N LYS A 95 4.18 13.38 2.32
CA LYS A 95 5.63 13.30 2.16
C LYS A 95 6.13 11.89 1.84
N LYS A 96 5.44 10.85 2.28
CA LYS A 96 5.79 9.47 1.93
C LYS A 96 5.47 9.19 0.45
N GLU A 97 4.36 9.71 -0.06
CA GLU A 97 4.02 9.65 -1.49
C GLU A 97 5.00 10.46 -2.32
N GLN A 98 5.34 11.68 -1.91
CA GLN A 98 6.38 12.47 -2.56
C GLN A 98 7.73 11.73 -2.55
N LYS A 99 8.14 11.13 -1.42
CA LYS A 99 9.38 10.34 -1.39
C LYS A 99 9.33 9.12 -2.31
N LYS A 100 8.17 8.49 -2.52
CA LYS A 100 8.00 7.41 -3.49
C LYS A 100 8.10 7.91 -4.94
N THR A 101 7.60 9.11 -5.25
CA THR A 101 7.71 9.69 -6.59
C THR A 101 9.10 10.26 -6.88
N PHE A 102 9.83 10.72 -5.85
CA PHE A 102 11.19 11.24 -5.97
C PHE A 102 12.29 10.16 -5.86
N ALA A 103 11.98 8.95 -5.38
CA ALA A 103 12.87 7.80 -5.48
C ALA A 103 12.72 7.14 -6.88
N PRO A 104 13.84 6.77 -7.52
CA PRO A 104 14.57 7.52 -8.52
C PRO A 104 14.02 7.36 -9.96
N ILE A 105 13.69 8.48 -10.60
CA ILE A 105 13.91 8.67 -12.06
C ILE A 105 15.33 9.24 -12.29
N SER A 106 16.15 9.35 -11.24
CA SER A 106 17.55 9.81 -11.36
C SER A 106 18.48 8.82 -12.11
N GLU A 107 18.03 7.61 -12.43
CA GLU A 107 18.71 6.70 -13.38
C GLU A 107 18.28 6.91 -14.85
N THR A 108 17.23 7.69 -15.10
CA THR A 108 16.94 8.25 -16.42
C THR A 108 17.02 9.76 -16.35
N LYS A 109 18.12 10.31 -15.81
CA LYS A 109 18.63 11.54 -16.39
C LYS A 109 18.87 11.16 -17.85
N LYS A 110 18.02 11.62 -18.76
CA LYS A 110 18.29 11.57 -20.19
C LYS A 110 19.62 12.29 -20.36
N VAL A 111 20.71 11.53 -20.28
CA VAL A 111 21.96 11.89 -20.91
C VAL A 111 21.54 11.97 -22.37
N GLU A 112 21.37 13.20 -22.86
CA GLU A 112 21.49 13.44 -24.29
C GLU A 112 22.89 12.93 -24.62
N LEU A 113 22.96 11.65 -24.99
CA LEU A 113 24.17 11.06 -25.53
C LEU A 113 24.45 11.89 -26.77
N GLU A 114 25.46 12.75 -26.67
CA GLU A 114 26.02 13.42 -27.85
C GLU A 114 26.28 12.33 -28.88
N LYS A 115 25.67 12.51 -30.05
CA LYS A 115 25.77 11.59 -31.16
C LYS A 115 27.25 11.51 -31.53
N VAL A 116 27.90 10.41 -31.18
CA VAL A 116 29.31 10.16 -31.54
C VAL A 116 29.42 10.36 -33.06
N PRO A 117 30.30 11.27 -33.53
CA PRO A 117 30.44 11.53 -34.95
C PRO A 117 30.80 10.23 -35.68
N GLU A 118 30.13 9.99 -36.81
CA GLU A 118 30.15 8.73 -37.57
C GLU A 118 31.54 8.32 -38.10
N SER A 119 32.55 9.15 -37.87
CA SER A 119 33.93 9.00 -38.33
C SER A 119 34.76 7.95 -37.58
N GLU A 120 34.34 7.54 -36.36
CA GLU A 120 35.13 6.58 -35.54
C GLU A 120 34.48 5.20 -35.37
N LEU A 121 33.24 5.01 -35.83
CA LEU A 121 32.61 3.69 -35.85
C LEU A 121 33.14 2.88 -37.05
N LYS A 122 34.31 2.25 -36.87
CA LYS A 122 34.77 1.16 -37.74
C LYS A 122 33.85 -0.05 -37.59
N ARG A 123 32.69 0.00 -38.24
CA ARG A 123 31.85 -1.19 -38.44
C ARG A 123 32.64 -2.15 -39.32
N PRO A 124 32.90 -3.40 -38.91
CA PRO A 124 33.45 -4.39 -39.82
C PRO A 124 32.48 -4.55 -40.99
N LYS A 125 32.97 -4.37 -42.22
CA LYS A 125 32.23 -4.69 -43.45
C LYS A 125 31.96 -6.20 -43.42
N VAL A 126 30.73 -6.58 -43.09
CA VAL A 126 30.29 -7.96 -43.20
C VAL A 126 30.12 -8.26 -44.68
N THR A 127 31.13 -8.86 -45.30
CA THR A 127 31.02 -9.49 -46.61
C THR A 127 30.43 -10.88 -46.42
N GLY A 128 29.11 -10.94 -46.29
CA GLY A 128 28.36 -12.19 -46.28
C GLY A 128 27.04 -11.97 -47.00
N TRP A 129 26.62 -12.94 -47.82
CA TRP A 129 25.31 -12.94 -48.46
C TRP A 129 24.23 -13.14 -47.39
N VAL A 130 23.84 -12.05 -46.73
CA VAL A 130 22.65 -12.02 -45.88
C VAL A 130 21.48 -11.71 -46.79
N LYS A 131 20.61 -12.70 -47.02
CA LYS A 131 19.28 -12.47 -47.59
C LYS A 131 18.48 -11.61 -46.61
N GLU A 132 18.28 -10.35 -46.95
CA GLU A 132 17.33 -9.47 -46.27
C GLU A 132 15.91 -9.81 -46.73
N GLU A 133 15.30 -10.81 -46.11
CA GLU A 133 13.86 -11.02 -46.23
C GLU A 133 13.13 -10.10 -45.25
N GLY A 134 12.52 -9.03 -45.79
CA GLY A 134 11.29 -8.45 -45.24
C GLY A 134 11.42 -7.37 -44.16
N MET A 135 12.12 -6.27 -44.44
CA MET A 135 11.85 -5.01 -43.73
C MET A 135 10.45 -4.51 -44.12
N LYS A 136 9.44 -4.79 -43.30
CA LYS A 136 8.12 -4.13 -43.42
C LYS A 136 8.32 -2.62 -43.35
N SER A 137 7.68 -1.92 -44.28
CA SER A 137 7.84 -0.48 -44.42
C SER A 137 7.27 0.25 -43.19
N ILE A 138 7.85 1.40 -42.84
CA ILE A 138 7.42 2.21 -41.68
C ILE A 138 5.92 2.57 -41.79
N GLN A 139 5.40 2.68 -43.01
CA GLN A 139 3.98 2.93 -43.30
C GLN A 139 3.07 1.76 -42.87
N GLU A 140 3.43 0.51 -43.14
CA GLU A 140 2.65 -0.66 -42.72
C GLU A 140 2.59 -0.77 -41.18
N LEU A 141 3.69 -0.40 -40.51
CA LEU A 141 3.79 -0.45 -39.05
C LEU A 141 2.97 0.67 -38.37
N GLU A 142 2.78 1.81 -39.04
CA GLU A 142 1.89 2.87 -38.58
C GLU A 142 0.41 2.55 -38.84
N GLU A 143 0.10 1.91 -39.96
CA GLU A 143 -1.26 1.44 -40.27
C GLU A 143 -1.70 0.34 -39.30
N GLU A 144 -0.82 -0.60 -38.96
CA GLU A 144 -1.07 -1.64 -37.95
C GLU A 144 -1.35 -1.03 -36.57
N LYS A 145 -0.60 0.01 -36.17
CA LYS A 145 -0.83 0.74 -34.91
C LYS A 145 -2.16 1.49 -34.89
N ARG A 146 -2.57 2.08 -36.02
CA ARG A 146 -3.87 2.78 -36.12
C ARG A 146 -5.03 1.78 -36.07
N GLN A 147 -4.90 0.62 -36.71
CA GLN A 147 -5.91 -0.44 -36.67
C GLN A 147 -6.06 -1.01 -35.25
N ALA A 148 -4.95 -1.32 -34.58
CA ALA A 148 -4.95 -1.79 -33.20
C ALA A 148 -5.57 -0.77 -32.21
N PHE A 149 -5.36 0.53 -32.45
CA PHE A 149 -5.98 1.58 -31.64
C PHE A 149 -7.50 1.68 -31.86
N GLN A 150 -7.96 1.56 -33.10
CA GLN A 150 -9.39 1.58 -33.42
C GLN A 150 -10.11 0.37 -32.82
N GLU A 151 -9.48 -0.81 -32.84
CA GLU A 151 -10.03 -2.03 -32.24
C GLU A 151 -10.16 -1.90 -30.72
N ARG A 152 -9.13 -1.39 -30.04
CA ARG A 152 -9.18 -1.11 -28.59
C ARG A 152 -10.28 -0.10 -28.23
N MET A 153 -10.44 0.95 -29.02
CA MET A 153 -11.50 1.95 -28.79
C MET A 153 -12.90 1.38 -29.02
N ARG A 154 -13.07 0.42 -29.94
CA ARG A 154 -14.34 -0.29 -30.13
C ARG A 154 -14.68 -1.17 -28.93
N ILE A 155 -13.72 -1.95 -28.44
CA ILE A 155 -13.91 -2.81 -27.25
C ILE A 155 -14.30 -1.97 -26.03
N ILE A 156 -13.59 -0.88 -25.75
CA ILE A 156 -13.89 0.02 -24.63
C ILE A 156 -15.28 0.65 -24.77
N LYS A 157 -15.69 1.00 -26.00
CA LYS A 157 -17.02 1.58 -26.26
C LYS A 157 -18.14 0.56 -26.06
N GLU A 158 -17.91 -0.70 -26.42
CA GLU A 158 -18.84 -1.80 -26.21
C GLU A 158 -18.97 -2.16 -24.73
N GLU A 159 -17.86 -2.22 -24.00
CA GLU A 159 -17.83 -2.47 -22.55
C GLU A 159 -18.54 -1.34 -21.77
N LYS A 160 -18.33 -0.08 -22.15
CA LYS A 160 -19.06 1.06 -21.56
C LYS A 160 -20.56 1.05 -21.89
N ARG A 161 -20.96 0.57 -23.07
CA ARG A 161 -22.38 0.39 -23.43
C ARG A 161 -23.01 -0.77 -22.63
N ALA A 162 -22.29 -1.88 -22.46
CA ALA A 162 -22.74 -3.00 -21.63
C ALA A 162 -22.90 -2.59 -20.15
N GLN A 163 -21.99 -1.76 -19.62
CA GLN A 163 -22.13 -1.18 -18.28
C GLN A 163 -23.30 -0.20 -18.16
N ALA A 164 -23.58 0.61 -19.19
CA ALA A 164 -24.69 1.57 -19.18
C ALA A 164 -26.08 0.90 -19.28
N ILE A 165 -26.17 -0.31 -19.84
CA ILE A 165 -27.41 -1.11 -19.95
C ILE A 165 -27.66 -1.95 -18.69
N GLY A 166 -26.81 -1.86 -17.66
CA GLY A 166 -27.04 -2.51 -16.36
C GLY A 166 -26.91 -4.03 -16.39
N THR A 167 -26.28 -4.61 -17.42
CA THR A 167 -25.96 -6.03 -17.43
C THR A 167 -24.60 -6.21 -16.75
N ALA A 168 -24.62 -6.39 -15.43
CA ALA A 168 -23.43 -6.81 -14.69
C ALA A 168 -22.88 -8.11 -15.31
N PRO A 169 -21.56 -8.25 -15.53
CA PRO A 169 -21.00 -9.50 -16.00
C PRO A 169 -21.25 -10.56 -14.91
N SER A 170 -22.17 -11.48 -15.19
CA SER A 170 -22.43 -12.64 -14.34
C SER A 170 -21.12 -13.40 -14.19
N SER A 171 -20.69 -13.58 -12.95
CA SER A 171 -19.62 -14.50 -12.55
C SER A 171 -19.64 -15.74 -13.43
N LEU A 172 -18.53 -16.00 -14.14
CA LEU A 172 -18.33 -17.23 -14.90
C LEU A 172 -18.58 -18.44 -14.00
N ARG A 173 -19.78 -19.04 -14.11
CA ARG A 173 -20.08 -20.33 -13.50
C ARG A 173 -19.28 -21.38 -14.26
N THR A 174 -18.09 -21.67 -13.74
CA THR A 174 -17.31 -22.83 -14.14
C THR A 174 -18.05 -24.08 -13.64
N THR A 175 -18.80 -24.74 -14.52
CA THR A 175 -19.30 -26.10 -14.33
C THR A 175 -18.14 -27.07 -14.54
N ARG A 176 -17.22 -27.15 -13.57
CA ARG A 176 -16.32 -28.30 -13.43
C ARG A 176 -16.77 -29.04 -12.19
N GLU A 177 -17.30 -30.23 -12.38
CA GLU A 177 -17.48 -31.18 -11.30
C GLU A 177 -16.09 -31.50 -10.74
N LEU A 178 -15.84 -31.04 -9.51
CA LEU A 178 -14.64 -31.41 -8.77
C LEU A 178 -14.78 -32.89 -8.36
N PRO A 179 -13.72 -33.71 -8.49
CA PRO A 179 -13.75 -35.08 -8.01
C PRO A 179 -13.99 -35.11 -6.50
N ALA A 180 -14.89 -35.99 -6.06
CA ALA A 180 -15.26 -36.16 -4.67
C ALA A 180 -14.04 -36.57 -3.84
N ILE A 181 -13.71 -35.75 -2.84
CA ILE A 181 -12.75 -36.09 -1.80
C ILE A 181 -13.39 -37.23 -0.97
N PRO A 182 -12.69 -38.34 -0.70
CA PRO A 182 -13.24 -39.46 0.04
C PRO A 182 -13.69 -38.99 1.44
N LYS A 183 -14.96 -39.25 1.75
CA LYS A 183 -15.53 -39.05 3.08
C LYS A 183 -14.85 -40.01 4.05
N GLY A 184 -13.99 -39.49 4.91
CA GLY A 184 -13.53 -40.19 6.09
C GLY A 184 -14.71 -40.35 7.06
N GLU A 185 -15.05 -41.61 7.36
CA GLU A 185 -15.84 -41.98 8.54
C GLU A 185 -15.04 -41.66 9.81
N GLY A 186 -15.69 -41.05 10.81
CA GLY A 186 -15.15 -41.04 12.17
C GLY A 186 -15.35 -39.75 12.97
N GLY A 187 -16.59 -39.54 13.43
CA GLY A 187 -16.98 -38.92 14.71
C GLY A 187 -16.12 -37.85 15.39
N SER A 188 -16.62 -36.61 15.38
CA SER A 188 -16.66 -35.77 16.58
C SER A 188 -17.73 -34.70 16.39
N ALA A 189 -18.70 -34.63 17.30
CA ALA A 189 -19.73 -33.59 17.32
C ALA A 189 -19.06 -32.20 17.26
N SER A 190 -19.28 -31.47 16.16
CA SER A 190 -18.61 -30.19 15.93
C SER A 190 -19.21 -29.13 16.84
N THR A 191 -18.49 -28.77 17.89
CA THR A 191 -18.76 -27.68 18.84
C THR A 191 -18.51 -26.30 18.20
N PHE A 192 -19.13 -26.07 17.03
CA PHE A 192 -18.91 -24.88 16.23
C PHE A 192 -20.01 -23.84 16.47
N CYS A 193 -19.64 -22.61 16.82
CA CYS A 193 -20.59 -21.52 17.00
C CYS A 193 -20.95 -20.85 15.67
N PRO A 194 -22.20 -20.97 15.16
CA PRO A 194 -22.60 -20.38 13.88
C PRO A 194 -22.60 -18.84 13.86
N HIS A 195 -22.41 -18.20 15.01
CA HIS A 195 -22.40 -16.74 15.12
C HIS A 195 -21.01 -16.11 15.25
N CYS A 196 -20.00 -16.84 15.71
CA CYS A 196 -18.65 -16.29 15.89
C CYS A 196 -17.54 -17.11 15.21
N GLY A 197 -17.87 -18.27 14.64
CA GLY A 197 -16.95 -19.07 13.85
C GLY A 197 -15.80 -19.69 14.63
N LYS A 198 -15.93 -19.79 15.96
CA LYS A 198 -14.93 -20.40 16.84
C LYS A 198 -15.43 -21.74 17.36
N ASP A 199 -14.52 -22.70 17.41
CA ASP A 199 -14.72 -23.99 18.07
C ASP A 199 -14.66 -23.80 19.58
N LEU A 200 -15.75 -24.15 20.28
CA LEU A 200 -15.90 -23.95 21.71
C LEU A 200 -16.63 -25.14 22.32
N ASP A 201 -15.97 -25.86 23.23
CA ASP A 201 -16.53 -27.02 23.95
C ASP A 201 -17.51 -26.66 25.09
N TRP A 202 -18.17 -25.50 24.99
CA TRP A 202 -19.02 -24.96 26.05
C TRP A 202 -20.47 -24.83 25.60
N LYS A 203 -21.43 -25.20 26.47
CA LYS A 203 -22.89 -25.12 26.21
C LYS A 203 -23.36 -23.72 25.78
N PHE A 204 -22.61 -22.68 26.14
CA PHE A 204 -22.88 -21.29 25.81
C PHE A 204 -21.61 -20.63 25.28
N CYS A 205 -21.73 -19.82 24.23
CA CYS A 205 -20.59 -19.08 23.70
C CYS A 205 -20.26 -17.88 24.62
N PRO A 206 -19.03 -17.77 25.17
CA PRO A 206 -18.66 -16.68 26.07
C PRO A 206 -18.50 -15.33 25.37
N TYR A 207 -18.51 -15.31 24.03
CA TYR A 207 -18.39 -14.08 23.25
C TYR A 207 -19.75 -13.51 22.83
N CYS A 208 -20.78 -14.36 22.65
CA CYS A 208 -22.11 -13.90 22.22
C CYS A 208 -23.26 -14.29 23.15
N GLY A 209 -23.01 -15.07 24.20
CA GLY A 209 -23.99 -15.48 25.22
C GLY A 209 -25.07 -16.44 24.73
N LYS A 210 -25.06 -16.83 23.45
CA LYS A 210 -26.09 -17.69 22.86
C LYS A 210 -25.78 -19.19 23.09
N PRO A 211 -26.82 -20.02 23.27
CA PRO A 211 -26.64 -21.47 23.37
C PRO A 211 -26.15 -22.04 22.03
N LEU A 212 -25.21 -22.97 22.09
CA LEU A 212 -24.78 -23.72 20.90
C LEU A 212 -25.80 -24.83 20.60
N PRO A 213 -26.10 -25.09 19.33
CA PRO A 213 -26.89 -26.27 18.97
C PRO A 213 -26.07 -27.51 19.36
N HIS A 214 -26.65 -28.33 20.24
CA HIS A 214 -26.15 -29.65 20.58
C HIS A 214 -26.32 -30.61 19.41
#